data_AF-A0A0F5JV82-F1
#
_entry.id   AF-A0A0F5JV82-F1
#
_cell.length_a   1.000
_cell.length_b   1.000
_cell.length_c   1.000
_cell.angle_alpha   90.00
_cell.angle_beta   90.00
_cell.angle_gamma   90.00
#
_symmetry.space_group_name_H-M   'P 1'
#
loop_
_entity.id
_entity.type
_entity.pdbx_description
1 polymer ?
#
loop_
_entity_poly.entity_id
_entity_poly.type
_entity_poly.pdbx_seq_one_letter_code
_entity_poly.pdbx_strand_id
1 'polypeptide(L)'
;MKIIECDQGSPEWHQARAGCITASMFKVAREKVGLLDDKQSAYVEAIKAGKTEAEAMKIAGYKTKPSAASVQRAIAGEPVGYPSDKALNYAFRLAVERISGVPLDEGFETYAMRRGHELEPTARMEHEIATGLFVKRAGFVITDDGLFGASADGLIDDDGGSEYKCLISPETIRTVILNKDISEYIDQIQGCMWITNRKWWHFALYCPALESVGKQLYWRRVERDEEYIAALEQDLIAFEKIVTGYQSELLKQAA
;
A
#
# COMPACT_ATOMS: atom_id res chain seq x y z
N MET A 1 9.38 16.28 7.65
CA MET A 1 9.38 15.70 6.29
C MET A 1 10.39 16.44 5.43
N LYS A 2 11.00 15.75 4.47
CA LYS A 2 11.90 16.32 3.48
C LYS A 2 11.31 16.12 2.09
N ILE A 3 11.35 17.15 1.26
CA ILE A 3 10.98 17.07 -0.15
C ILE A 3 12.26 16.98 -0.95
N ILE A 4 12.37 15.96 -1.79
CA ILE A 4 13.47 15.74 -2.72
C ILE A 4 12.97 16.11 -4.10
N GLU A 5 13.42 17.25 -4.60
CA GLU A 5 13.10 17.73 -5.95
C GLU A 5 13.84 16.86 -6.98
N CYS A 6 13.11 15.94 -7.57
CA CYS A 6 13.58 15.04 -8.63
C CYS A 6 12.39 14.70 -9.54
N ASP A 7 12.68 14.39 -10.80
CA ASP A 7 11.67 13.87 -11.70
C ASP A 7 11.38 12.40 -11.37
N GLN A 8 10.10 12.04 -11.29
CA GLN A 8 9.69 10.66 -11.08
C GLN A 8 10.27 9.75 -12.17
N GLY A 9 10.92 8.66 -11.75
CA GLY A 9 11.64 7.74 -12.62
C GLY A 9 13.08 8.17 -12.98
N SER A 10 13.57 9.32 -12.51
CA SER A 10 14.96 9.71 -12.70
C SER A 10 15.93 8.87 -11.82
N PRO A 11 17.22 8.78 -12.16
CA PRO A 11 18.21 8.13 -11.29
C PRO A 11 18.23 8.70 -9.87
N GLU A 12 18.07 10.02 -9.72
CA GLU A 12 18.01 10.70 -8.42
C GLU A 12 16.76 10.29 -7.64
N TRP A 13 15.63 10.08 -8.31
CA TRP A 13 14.40 9.59 -7.69
C TRP A 13 14.54 8.16 -7.19
N HIS A 14 15.15 7.27 -7.98
CA HIS A 14 15.44 5.90 -7.54
C HIS A 14 16.41 5.89 -6.34
N GLN A 15 17.46 6.73 -6.41
CA GLN A 15 18.41 6.86 -5.32
C GLN A 15 17.77 7.38 -4.03
N ALA A 16 16.84 8.33 -4.14
CA ALA A 16 16.11 8.87 -3.00
C ALA A 16 15.20 7.84 -2.32
N ARG A 17 14.74 6.82 -3.07
CA ARG A 17 13.85 5.75 -2.60
C ARG A 17 14.57 4.54 -2.03
N ALA A 18 15.88 4.42 -2.26
CA ALA A 18 16.66 3.27 -1.84
C ALA A 18 16.54 3.03 -0.33
N GLY A 19 16.06 1.84 0.07
CA GLY A 19 15.90 1.46 1.47
C GLY A 19 14.70 2.11 2.19
N CYS A 20 13.92 2.92 1.49
CA CYS A 20 12.73 3.59 2.00
C CYS A 20 11.48 2.72 1.81
N ILE A 21 10.62 2.63 2.82
CA ILE A 21 9.32 2.00 2.71
C ILE A 21 8.40 3.00 2.01
N THR A 22 7.98 2.71 0.78
CA THR A 22 7.24 3.70 -0.04
C THR A 22 5.73 3.47 -0.06
N ALA A 23 4.93 4.54 -0.17
CA ALA A 23 3.47 4.48 -0.11
C ALA A 23 2.84 3.49 -1.10
N SER A 24 3.40 3.35 -2.30
CA SER A 24 2.96 2.37 -3.30
C SER A 24 3.15 0.91 -2.87
N MET A 25 4.00 0.67 -1.87
CA MET A 25 4.31 -0.66 -1.31
C MET A 25 3.73 -0.87 0.10
N PHE A 26 3.00 0.10 0.67
CA PHE A 26 2.45 -0.01 2.02
C PHE A 26 1.50 -1.21 2.17
N LYS A 27 0.66 -1.47 1.16
CA LYS A 27 -0.19 -2.66 1.13
C LYS A 27 0.60 -3.96 1.23
N VAL A 28 1.72 -4.06 0.49
CA VAL A 28 2.61 -5.22 0.53
C VAL A 28 3.30 -5.32 1.89
N ALA A 29 3.80 -4.20 2.41
CA ALA A 29 4.50 -4.13 3.69
C ALA A 29 3.62 -4.61 4.86
N ARG A 30 2.31 -4.27 4.84
CA ARG A 30 1.36 -4.68 5.89
C ARG A 30 0.62 -5.99 5.59
N GLU A 31 0.88 -6.64 4.46
CA GLU A 31 0.16 -7.86 4.07
C GLU A 31 0.47 -9.00 5.06
N LYS A 32 -0.59 -9.50 5.72
CA LYS A 32 -0.51 -10.61 6.67
C LYS A 32 -1.25 -11.84 6.16
N VAL A 33 -0.66 -13.00 6.35
CA VAL A 33 -1.23 -14.32 6.07
C VAL A 33 -1.50 -15.09 7.37
N GLY A 34 -2.39 -16.07 7.32
CA GLY A 34 -2.74 -16.86 8.50
C GLY A 34 -3.49 -16.06 9.58
N LEU A 35 -4.19 -14.99 9.19
CA LEU A 35 -5.22 -14.36 10.02
C LEU A 35 -6.42 -15.30 10.16
N LEU A 36 -7.22 -15.09 11.20
CA LEU A 36 -8.49 -15.76 11.37
C LEU A 36 -9.58 -14.99 10.63
N ASP A 37 -10.43 -15.70 9.89
CA ASP A 37 -11.70 -15.13 9.43
C ASP A 37 -12.69 -14.97 10.59
N ASP A 38 -13.81 -14.28 10.39
CA ASP A 38 -14.82 -14.03 11.44
C ASP A 38 -15.32 -15.32 12.09
N LYS A 39 -15.48 -16.37 11.28
CA LYS A 39 -15.99 -17.67 11.71
C LYS A 39 -14.95 -18.40 12.56
N GLN A 40 -13.71 -18.38 12.12
CA GLN A 40 -12.56 -18.92 12.84
C GLN A 40 -12.36 -18.18 14.17
N SER A 41 -12.48 -16.85 14.16
CA SER A 41 -12.37 -16.02 15.37
C SER A 41 -13.45 -16.38 16.39
N ALA A 42 -14.72 -16.44 15.97
CA ALA A 42 -15.81 -16.85 16.84
C ALA A 42 -15.62 -18.27 17.41
N TYR A 43 -15.08 -19.19 16.61
CA TYR A 43 -14.76 -20.55 17.07
C TYR A 43 -13.66 -20.53 18.13
N VAL A 44 -12.54 -19.85 17.88
CA VAL A 44 -11.41 -19.74 18.80
C VAL A 44 -11.83 -19.07 20.12
N GLU A 45 -12.61 -18.00 20.05
CA GLU A 45 -13.14 -17.29 21.23
C GLU A 45 -14.02 -18.20 22.07
N ALA A 46 -14.92 -18.98 21.46
CA ALA A 46 -15.77 -19.93 22.17
C ALA A 46 -14.93 -21.02 22.87
N ILE A 47 -13.92 -21.57 22.19
CA ILE A 47 -12.99 -22.55 22.80
C ILE A 47 -12.26 -21.92 24.00
N LYS A 48 -11.72 -20.70 23.85
CA LYS A 48 -11.03 -19.98 24.93
C LYS A 48 -11.95 -19.63 26.10
N ALA A 49 -13.24 -19.45 25.84
CA ALA A 49 -14.27 -19.27 26.87
C ALA A 49 -14.69 -20.58 27.57
N GLY A 50 -13.99 -21.69 27.31
CA GLY A 50 -14.21 -22.99 27.95
C GLY A 50 -15.36 -23.81 27.34
N LYS A 51 -15.87 -23.43 26.16
CA LYS A 51 -16.86 -24.24 25.44
C LYS A 51 -16.22 -25.50 24.89
N THR A 52 -17.00 -26.58 24.86
CA THR A 52 -16.60 -27.80 24.16
C THR A 52 -16.47 -27.56 22.66
N GLU A 53 -15.72 -28.41 21.95
CA GLU A 53 -15.56 -28.26 20.50
C GLU A 53 -16.89 -28.24 19.74
N ALA A 54 -17.84 -29.08 20.15
CA ALA A 54 -19.17 -29.14 19.52
C ALA A 54 -19.98 -27.84 19.74
N GLU A 55 -19.91 -27.26 20.94
CA GLU A 55 -20.58 -25.98 21.24
C GLU A 55 -19.93 -24.83 20.49
N ALA A 56 -18.59 -24.76 20.48
CA ALA A 56 -17.85 -23.74 19.74
C ALA A 56 -18.13 -23.82 18.24
N MET A 57 -18.18 -25.03 17.67
CA MET A 57 -18.57 -25.23 16.27
C MET A 57 -19.99 -24.73 16.01
N LYS A 58 -20.94 -25.02 16.90
CA LYS A 58 -22.32 -24.54 16.77
C LYS A 58 -22.40 -23.01 16.83
N ILE A 59 -21.72 -22.38 17.77
CA ILE A 59 -21.66 -20.91 17.94
C ILE A 59 -21.11 -20.25 16.66
N ALA A 60 -20.00 -20.77 16.16
CA ALA A 60 -19.36 -20.27 14.95
C ALA A 60 -20.04 -20.74 13.65
N GLY A 61 -21.08 -21.58 13.70
CA GLY A 61 -21.76 -22.09 12.50
C GLY A 61 -20.94 -23.08 11.66
N TYR A 62 -19.96 -23.78 12.26
CA TYR A 62 -19.21 -24.87 11.62
C TYR A 62 -20.00 -26.19 11.62
N LYS A 63 -20.07 -26.84 10.45
CA LYS A 63 -20.56 -28.22 10.33
C LYS A 63 -19.46 -29.25 10.64
N THR A 64 -18.22 -28.90 10.34
CA THR A 64 -17.02 -29.70 10.58
C THR A 64 -15.97 -28.86 11.29
N LYS A 65 -15.12 -29.49 12.10
CA LYS A 65 -14.07 -28.80 12.86
C LYS A 65 -13.15 -28.04 11.91
N PRO A 66 -12.86 -26.75 12.15
CA PRO A 66 -11.88 -26.02 11.35
C PRO A 66 -10.47 -26.60 11.56
N SER A 67 -9.74 -26.82 10.46
CA SER A 67 -8.41 -27.45 10.44
C SER A 67 -7.27 -26.50 10.06
N ALA A 68 -7.56 -25.21 9.84
CA ALA A 68 -6.53 -24.23 9.52
C ALA A 68 -5.49 -24.14 10.65
N ALA A 69 -4.21 -24.07 10.29
CA ALA A 69 -3.12 -23.99 11.26
C ALA A 69 -3.26 -22.75 12.17
N SER A 70 -3.71 -21.62 11.62
CA SER A 70 -3.99 -20.39 12.37
C SER A 70 -4.97 -20.61 13.52
N VAL A 71 -6.01 -21.42 13.33
CA VAL A 71 -7.00 -21.73 14.38
C VAL A 71 -6.36 -22.48 15.54
N GLN A 72 -5.54 -23.50 15.26
CA GLN A 72 -4.87 -24.29 16.30
C GLN A 72 -3.89 -23.44 17.10
N ARG A 73 -3.10 -22.62 16.40
CA ARG A 73 -2.17 -21.67 17.02
C ARG A 73 -2.90 -20.68 17.92
N ALA A 74 -3.99 -20.09 17.42
CA ALA A 74 -4.78 -19.15 18.19
C ALA A 74 -5.38 -19.79 19.45
N ILE A 75 -5.88 -21.03 19.38
CA ILE A 75 -6.35 -21.80 20.54
C ILE A 75 -5.23 -22.02 21.56
N ALA A 76 -4.02 -22.35 21.10
CA ALA A 76 -2.83 -22.51 21.93
C ALA A 76 -2.30 -21.20 22.53
N GLY A 77 -2.90 -20.05 22.20
CA GLY A 77 -2.44 -18.73 22.65
C GLY A 77 -1.23 -18.20 21.89
N GLU A 78 -0.85 -18.85 20.78
CA GLU A 78 0.21 -18.37 19.91
C GLU A 78 -0.26 -17.22 19.01
N PRO A 79 0.66 -16.35 18.55
CA PRO A 79 0.34 -15.31 17.58
C PRO A 79 -0.27 -15.88 16.28
N VAL A 80 -1.07 -15.06 15.61
CA VAL A 80 -1.59 -15.29 14.25
C VAL A 80 -1.43 -14.02 13.43
N GLY A 81 -1.48 -14.13 12.11
CA GLY A 81 -1.16 -13.02 11.22
C GLY A 81 0.34 -12.80 11.11
N TYR A 82 0.96 -13.42 10.12
CA TYR A 82 2.39 -13.32 9.83
C TYR A 82 2.59 -12.52 8.55
N PRO A 83 3.69 -11.77 8.40
CA PRO A 83 4.02 -11.12 7.14
C PRO A 83 3.99 -12.12 5.98
N SER A 84 3.42 -11.73 4.85
CA SER A 84 3.44 -12.57 3.64
C SER A 84 4.87 -12.75 3.11
N ASP A 85 5.10 -13.76 2.27
CA ASP A 85 6.40 -13.93 1.61
C ASP A 85 6.77 -12.68 0.77
N LYS A 86 5.77 -12.00 0.20
CA LYS A 86 5.99 -10.73 -0.52
C LYS A 86 6.48 -9.63 0.43
N ALA A 87 5.88 -9.53 1.61
CA ALA A 87 6.31 -8.60 2.64
C ALA A 87 7.75 -8.91 3.09
N LEU A 88 8.06 -10.19 3.40
CA LEU A 88 9.40 -10.60 3.83
C LEU A 88 10.47 -10.35 2.75
N ASN A 89 10.17 -10.67 1.49
CA ASN A 89 11.06 -10.40 0.36
C ASN A 89 11.29 -8.89 0.17
N TYR A 90 10.23 -8.08 0.30
CA TYR A 90 10.37 -6.62 0.25
C TYR A 90 11.20 -6.09 1.41
N ALA A 91 10.98 -6.58 2.64
CA ALA A 91 11.74 -6.17 3.80
C ALA A 91 13.24 -6.49 3.65
N PHE A 92 13.56 -7.69 3.14
CA PHE A 92 14.94 -8.10 2.90
C PHE A 92 15.60 -7.25 1.82
N ARG A 93 14.89 -6.94 0.73
CA ARG A 93 15.36 -5.99 -0.31
C ARG A 93 15.74 -4.65 0.30
N LEU A 94 14.85 -4.05 1.10
CA LEU A 94 15.11 -2.76 1.74
C LEU A 94 16.32 -2.81 2.68
N ALA A 95 16.51 -3.91 3.42
CA ALA A 95 17.67 -4.09 4.28
C ALA A 95 18.98 -4.06 3.46
N VAL A 96 19.01 -4.73 2.29
CA VAL A 96 20.15 -4.70 1.38
C VAL A 96 20.40 -3.28 0.84
N GLU A 97 19.35 -2.58 0.40
CA GLU A 97 19.47 -1.19 -0.09
C GLU A 97 19.96 -0.22 0.99
N ARG A 98 19.54 -0.40 2.25
CA ARG A 98 20.03 0.38 3.39
C ARG A 98 21.52 0.14 3.66
N ILE A 99 22.01 -1.08 3.43
CA ILE A 99 23.44 -1.42 3.61
C ILE A 99 24.28 -0.90 2.44
N SER A 100 23.81 -1.08 1.20
CA SER A 100 24.55 -0.67 -0.01
C SER A 100 24.52 0.84 -0.21
N GLY A 101 23.50 1.53 0.31
CA GLY A 101 23.23 2.95 0.08
C GLY A 101 22.76 3.25 -1.34
N VAL A 102 22.42 2.23 -2.15
CA VAL A 102 21.99 2.36 -3.54
C VAL A 102 20.79 1.45 -3.81
N PRO A 103 19.87 1.82 -4.72
CA PRO A 103 18.73 0.97 -5.03
C PRO A 103 19.21 -0.35 -5.65
N LEU A 104 18.54 -1.44 -5.33
CA LEU A 104 18.67 -2.67 -6.10
C LEU A 104 17.96 -2.50 -7.45
N ASP A 105 18.25 -3.37 -8.42
CA ASP A 105 17.54 -3.35 -9.70
C ASP A 105 16.02 -3.34 -9.48
N GLU A 106 15.33 -2.33 -10.02
CA GLU A 106 13.87 -2.15 -9.92
C GLU A 106 13.13 -3.20 -10.75
N GLY A 107 13.87 -4.03 -11.50
CA GLY A 107 13.36 -5.05 -12.38
C GLY A 107 12.97 -4.48 -13.73
N PHE A 108 12.24 -5.28 -14.51
CA PHE A 108 11.83 -4.88 -15.85
C PHE A 108 10.57 -4.03 -15.81
N GLU A 109 10.65 -2.83 -16.38
CA GLU A 109 9.47 -2.01 -16.66
C GLU A 109 8.54 -2.77 -17.63
N THR A 110 7.33 -3.09 -17.16
CA THR A 110 6.32 -3.72 -18.00
C THR A 110 5.72 -2.71 -18.98
N TYR A 111 5.13 -3.20 -20.07
CA TYR A 111 4.39 -2.33 -21.01
C TYR A 111 3.32 -1.48 -20.31
N ALA A 112 2.62 -2.04 -19.31
CA ALA A 112 1.60 -1.32 -18.57
C ALA A 112 2.18 -0.17 -17.73
N MET A 113 3.36 -0.37 -17.11
CA MET A 113 4.06 0.67 -16.35
C MET A 113 4.52 1.80 -17.27
N ARG A 114 5.21 1.48 -18.37
CA ARG A 114 5.66 2.46 -19.36
C ARG A 114 4.53 3.31 -19.89
N ARG A 115 3.48 2.63 -20.39
CA ARG A 115 2.26 3.29 -20.88
C ARG A 115 1.63 4.16 -19.80
N GLY A 116 1.72 3.74 -18.55
CA GLY A 116 1.23 4.52 -17.42
C GLY A 116 1.94 5.86 -17.29
N HIS A 117 3.27 5.84 -17.28
CA HIS A 117 4.11 7.04 -17.24
C HIS A 117 3.88 7.97 -18.44
N GLU A 118 3.77 7.41 -19.64
CA GLU A 118 3.51 8.19 -20.87
C GLU A 118 2.15 8.90 -20.84
N LEU A 119 1.13 8.28 -20.22
CA LEU A 119 -0.25 8.81 -20.19
C LEU A 119 -0.55 9.69 -18.98
N GLU A 120 0.25 9.65 -17.92
CA GLU A 120 0.04 10.43 -16.70
C GLU A 120 -0.10 11.94 -16.97
N PRO A 121 0.70 12.59 -17.85
CA PRO A 121 0.50 14.01 -18.17
C PRO A 121 -0.88 14.30 -18.74
N THR A 122 -1.40 13.42 -19.60
CA THR A 122 -2.75 13.55 -20.18
C THR A 122 -3.83 13.28 -19.14
N ALA A 123 -3.65 12.28 -18.28
CA ALA A 123 -4.56 12.00 -17.16
C ALA A 123 -4.71 13.20 -16.23
N ARG A 124 -3.58 13.85 -15.89
CA ARG A 124 -3.54 15.06 -15.08
C ARG A 124 -4.25 16.22 -15.78
N MET A 125 -3.96 16.47 -17.06
CA MET A 125 -4.63 17.51 -17.83
C MET A 125 -6.15 17.34 -17.86
N GLU A 126 -6.65 16.12 -18.14
CA GLU A 126 -8.09 15.81 -18.14
C GLU A 126 -8.71 16.07 -16.76
N HIS A 127 -7.98 15.70 -15.69
CA HIS A 127 -8.41 15.96 -14.32
C HIS A 127 -8.43 17.44 -13.96
N GLU A 128 -7.42 18.22 -14.35
CA GLU A 128 -7.38 19.68 -14.17
C GLU A 128 -8.55 20.35 -14.90
N ILE A 129 -8.84 19.94 -16.14
CA ILE A 129 -10.00 20.42 -16.90
C ILE A 129 -11.30 20.07 -16.19
N ALA A 130 -11.44 18.84 -15.71
CA ALA A 130 -12.67 18.35 -15.08
C ALA A 130 -12.95 18.99 -13.71
N THR A 131 -11.91 19.39 -12.98
CA THR A 131 -12.03 19.91 -11.61
C THR A 131 -11.86 21.42 -11.51
N GLY A 132 -11.22 22.05 -12.50
CA GLY A 132 -10.79 23.45 -12.45
C GLY A 132 -9.64 23.72 -11.48
N LEU A 133 -9.01 22.67 -10.93
CA LEU A 133 -7.89 22.76 -9.99
C LEU A 133 -6.56 22.69 -10.73
N PHE A 134 -5.54 23.33 -10.17
CA PHE A 134 -4.18 23.25 -10.69
C PHE A 134 -3.37 22.19 -9.93
N VAL A 135 -2.69 21.30 -10.66
CA VAL A 135 -1.94 20.18 -10.10
C VAL A 135 -0.45 20.42 -10.31
N LYS A 136 0.25 20.80 -9.23
CA LYS A 136 1.69 20.94 -9.23
C LYS A 136 2.34 19.56 -9.13
N ARG A 137 3.20 19.19 -10.09
CA ARG A 137 3.99 17.94 -10.00
C ARG A 137 4.74 17.89 -8.66
N ALA A 138 4.72 16.74 -8.01
CA ALA A 138 5.50 16.51 -6.81
C ALA A 138 6.81 15.78 -7.14
N GLY A 139 7.82 15.95 -6.29
CA GLY A 139 8.99 15.09 -6.26
C GLY A 139 8.76 13.89 -5.35
N PHE A 140 9.81 13.47 -4.65
CA PHE A 140 9.69 12.45 -3.61
C PHE A 140 9.63 13.10 -2.23
N VAL A 141 8.67 12.69 -1.40
CA VAL A 141 8.54 13.16 -0.01
C VAL A 141 8.92 12.03 0.92
N ILE A 142 9.76 12.33 1.92
CA ILE A 142 10.27 11.34 2.87
C ILE A 142 10.15 11.85 4.31
N THR A 143 9.99 10.94 5.26
CA THR A 143 10.06 11.24 6.70
C THR A 143 11.46 11.71 7.10
N ASP A 144 11.57 12.42 8.23
CA ASP A 144 12.83 13.02 8.63
C ASP A 144 13.93 11.99 8.95
N ASP A 145 13.50 10.81 9.43
CA ASP A 145 14.32 9.63 9.69
C ASP A 145 14.68 8.83 8.41
N GLY A 146 14.07 9.16 7.27
CA GLY A 146 14.31 8.49 5.99
C GLY A 146 13.67 7.11 5.85
N LEU A 147 12.81 6.69 6.78
CA LEU A 147 12.28 5.32 6.80
C LEU A 147 11.06 5.15 5.88
N PHE A 148 10.23 6.19 5.74
CA PHE A 148 8.98 6.15 4.99
C PHE A 148 8.89 7.27 3.96
N GLY A 149 8.29 7.00 2.81
CA GLY A 149 8.20 8.00 1.74
C GLY A 149 7.04 7.81 0.78
N ALA A 150 6.75 8.86 0.03
CA ALA A 150 5.65 8.92 -0.92
C ALA A 150 6.08 9.67 -2.19
N SER A 151 5.77 9.09 -3.35
CA SER A 151 5.85 9.76 -4.65
C SER A 151 4.44 10.15 -5.02
N ALA A 152 4.06 11.40 -4.74
CA ALA A 152 2.76 11.92 -5.14
C ALA A 152 2.81 12.34 -6.61
N ASP A 153 1.87 11.91 -7.44
CA ASP A 153 1.85 12.32 -8.85
C ASP A 153 1.57 13.83 -8.98
N GLY A 154 0.86 14.42 -8.00
CA GLY A 154 0.67 15.86 -7.90
C GLY A 154 0.18 16.35 -6.56
N LEU A 155 0.44 17.63 -6.30
CA LEU A 155 -0.01 18.40 -5.15
C LEU A 155 -0.99 19.48 -5.63
N ILE A 156 -2.09 19.64 -4.90
CA ILE A 156 -3.15 20.59 -5.20
C ILE A 156 -3.29 21.53 -4.01
N ASP A 157 -3.10 22.82 -4.25
CA ASP A 157 -3.06 23.86 -3.22
C ASP A 157 -2.20 23.44 -2.01
N ASP A 158 -2.57 23.89 -0.81
CA ASP A 158 -1.86 23.56 0.43
C ASP A 158 -2.27 22.21 1.02
N ASP A 159 -3.52 21.78 0.80
CA ASP A 159 -4.14 20.69 1.55
C ASP A 159 -4.42 19.41 0.72
N GLY A 160 -4.28 19.45 -0.61
CA GLY A 160 -4.71 18.37 -1.51
C GLY A 160 -3.57 17.65 -2.23
N GLY A 161 -3.78 16.41 -2.62
CA GLY A 161 -2.89 15.71 -3.56
C GLY A 161 -3.67 14.96 -4.63
N SER A 162 -2.95 14.37 -5.57
CA SER A 162 -3.53 13.56 -6.64
C SER A 162 -2.72 12.29 -6.89
N GLU A 163 -3.43 11.22 -7.22
CA GLU A 163 -2.88 9.93 -7.66
C GLU A 163 -3.55 9.54 -8.98
N TYR A 164 -2.76 9.40 -10.03
CA TYR A 164 -3.19 9.06 -11.39
C TYR A 164 -2.84 7.62 -11.72
N LYS A 165 -3.86 6.81 -12.02
CA LYS A 165 -3.70 5.45 -12.51
C LYS A 165 -4.14 5.35 -13.96
N CYS A 166 -3.20 5.01 -14.83
CA CYS A 166 -3.44 4.84 -16.27
C CYS A 166 -3.61 3.35 -16.61
N LEU A 167 -4.66 2.71 -16.09
CA LEU A 167 -4.81 1.25 -16.13
C LEU A 167 -5.18 0.73 -17.53
N ILE A 168 -4.83 -0.53 -17.79
CA ILE A 168 -5.19 -1.27 -19.02
C ILE A 168 -5.96 -2.57 -18.72
N SER A 169 -5.91 -3.08 -17.50
CA SER A 169 -6.60 -4.31 -17.10
C SER A 169 -8.13 -4.10 -17.09
N PRO A 170 -8.90 -4.82 -17.93
CA PRO A 170 -10.36 -4.70 -17.93
C PRO A 170 -10.99 -5.02 -16.57
N GLU A 171 -10.40 -5.94 -15.81
CA GLU A 171 -10.88 -6.31 -14.47
C GLU A 171 -10.76 -5.13 -13.50
N THR A 172 -9.59 -4.50 -13.44
CA THR A 172 -9.34 -3.37 -12.53
C THR A 172 -10.11 -2.14 -12.98
N ILE A 173 -10.19 -1.88 -14.29
CA ILE A 173 -11.02 -0.81 -14.86
C ILE A 173 -12.49 -1.01 -14.48
N ARG A 174 -13.03 -2.23 -14.63
CA ARG A 174 -14.41 -2.56 -14.23
C ARG A 174 -14.63 -2.31 -12.73
N THR A 175 -13.70 -2.76 -11.89
CA THR A 175 -13.78 -2.59 -10.44
C THR A 175 -13.85 -1.12 -10.04
N VAL A 176 -12.96 -0.30 -10.59
CA VAL A 176 -12.91 1.14 -10.29
C VAL A 176 -14.12 1.89 -10.88
N ILE A 177 -14.44 1.68 -12.15
CA ILE A 177 -15.46 2.50 -12.84
C ILE A 177 -16.87 2.06 -12.47
N LEU A 178 -17.16 0.76 -12.46
CA LEU A 178 -18.52 0.26 -12.23
C LEU A 178 -18.81 -0.01 -10.76
N ASN A 179 -17.87 -0.64 -10.04
CA ASN A 179 -18.08 -0.96 -8.61
C ASN A 179 -17.72 0.21 -7.70
N LYS A 180 -17.11 1.29 -8.23
CA LYS A 180 -16.65 2.47 -7.47
C LYS A 180 -15.67 2.10 -6.35
N ASP A 181 -14.99 0.97 -6.54
CA ASP A 181 -14.09 0.39 -5.57
C ASP A 181 -12.64 0.72 -5.93
N ILE A 182 -11.99 1.44 -5.02
CA ILE A 182 -10.58 1.81 -5.12
C ILE A 182 -9.78 1.29 -3.92
N SER A 183 -10.30 0.26 -3.22
CA SER A 183 -9.69 -0.30 -2.01
C SER A 183 -8.24 -0.71 -2.23
N GLU A 184 -7.88 -1.12 -3.46
CA GLU A 184 -6.50 -1.39 -3.88
C GLU A 184 -5.53 -0.24 -3.62
N TYR A 185 -6.01 1.00 -3.69
CA TYR A 185 -5.19 2.21 -3.67
C TYR A 185 -5.29 2.99 -2.34
N ILE A 186 -6.13 2.55 -1.40
CA ILE A 186 -6.39 3.31 -0.16
C ILE A 186 -5.13 3.37 0.73
N ASP A 187 -4.37 2.28 0.87
CA ASP A 187 -3.11 2.29 1.62
C ASP A 187 -2.12 3.33 1.04
N GLN A 188 -1.99 3.39 -0.29
CA GLN A 188 -1.13 4.36 -0.97
C GLN A 188 -1.64 5.79 -0.76
N ILE A 189 -2.94 6.03 -0.95
CA ILE A 189 -3.56 7.36 -0.84
C ILE A 189 -3.46 7.91 0.59
N GLN A 190 -3.86 7.12 1.59
CA GLN A 190 -3.75 7.50 3.00
C GLN A 190 -2.30 7.63 3.43
N GLY A 191 -1.41 6.77 2.91
CA GLY A 191 0.04 6.90 3.08
C GLY A 191 0.59 8.21 2.54
N CYS A 192 0.21 8.61 1.33
CA CYS A 192 0.60 9.90 0.76
C CYS A 192 0.11 11.07 1.64
N MET A 193 -1.14 11.04 2.11
CA MET A 193 -1.66 12.05 3.03
C MET A 193 -0.92 12.08 4.37
N TRP A 194 -0.56 10.92 4.93
CA TRP A 194 0.26 10.81 6.14
C TRP A 194 1.62 11.47 5.96
N ILE A 195 2.38 11.07 4.95
CA ILE A 195 3.76 11.53 4.72
C ILE A 195 3.81 13.02 4.38
N THR A 196 2.82 13.53 3.65
CA THR A 196 2.75 14.93 3.22
C THR A 196 2.00 15.85 4.19
N ASN A 197 1.38 15.29 5.24
CA ASN A 197 0.49 15.99 6.16
C ASN A 197 -0.66 16.76 5.44
N ARG A 198 -1.20 16.17 4.37
CA ARG A 198 -2.31 16.74 3.58
C ARG A 198 -3.65 16.16 4.00
N LYS A 199 -4.72 16.90 3.72
CA LYS A 199 -6.08 16.64 4.23
C LYS A 199 -6.94 15.81 3.30
N TRP A 200 -6.65 15.83 2.00
CA TRP A 200 -7.44 15.10 1.02
C TRP A 200 -6.62 14.72 -0.21
N TRP A 201 -7.11 13.75 -0.96
CA TRP A 201 -6.48 13.24 -2.18
C TRP A 201 -7.51 12.99 -3.27
N HIS A 202 -7.20 13.39 -4.50
CA HIS A 202 -7.94 12.96 -5.68
C HIS A 202 -7.31 11.69 -6.24
N PHE A 203 -8.07 10.60 -6.22
CA PHE A 203 -7.76 9.44 -7.04
C PHE A 203 -8.36 9.64 -8.42
N ALA A 204 -7.57 9.44 -9.48
CA ALA A 204 -8.03 9.52 -10.85
C ALA A 204 -7.57 8.30 -11.65
N LEU A 205 -8.53 7.60 -12.24
CA LEU A 205 -8.31 6.57 -13.25
C LEU A 205 -8.46 7.20 -14.63
N TYR A 206 -7.45 7.02 -15.47
CA TYR A 206 -7.47 7.42 -16.87
C TYR A 206 -7.36 6.22 -17.82
N CYS A 207 -8.30 6.12 -18.75
CA CYS A 207 -8.38 5.08 -19.76
C CYS A 207 -8.83 5.66 -21.11
N PRO A 208 -7.88 6.04 -22.01
CA PRO A 208 -8.19 6.59 -23.33
C PRO A 208 -9.16 5.75 -24.16
N ALA A 209 -9.18 4.43 -23.98
CA ALA A 209 -10.06 3.53 -24.72
C ALA A 209 -11.56 3.77 -24.46
N LEU A 210 -11.91 4.53 -23.40
CA LEU A 210 -13.28 4.90 -23.05
C LEU A 210 -13.67 6.32 -23.52
N GLU A 211 -12.80 7.00 -24.28
CA GLU A 211 -13.04 8.37 -24.76
C GLU A 211 -14.25 8.46 -25.70
N SER A 212 -14.48 7.45 -26.54
CA SER A 212 -15.62 7.40 -27.48
C SER A 212 -17.00 7.46 -26.80
N VAL A 213 -17.05 7.18 -25.49
CA VAL A 213 -18.26 7.27 -24.66
C VAL A 213 -18.15 8.34 -23.56
N GLY A 214 -17.12 9.18 -23.60
CA GLY A 214 -16.87 10.24 -22.62
C GLY A 214 -16.61 9.71 -21.21
N LYS A 215 -15.98 8.53 -21.09
CA LYS A 215 -15.65 7.88 -19.81
C LYS A 215 -14.15 7.60 -19.64
N GLN A 216 -13.31 8.32 -20.38
CA GLN A 216 -11.86 8.21 -20.29
C GLN A 216 -11.32 8.59 -18.92
N LEU A 217 -12.01 9.47 -18.18
CA LEU A 217 -11.64 9.86 -16.83
C LEU A 217 -12.71 9.43 -15.82
N TYR A 218 -12.26 8.77 -14.75
CA TYR A 218 -13.01 8.61 -13.51
C TYR A 218 -12.16 9.19 -12.38
N TRP A 219 -12.73 10.03 -11.52
CA TRP A 219 -12.01 10.53 -10.35
C TRP A 219 -12.92 10.56 -9.11
N ARG A 220 -12.27 10.49 -7.93
CA ARG A 220 -12.92 10.53 -6.62
C ARG A 220 -12.02 11.22 -5.61
N ARG A 221 -12.59 12.12 -4.81
CA ARG A 221 -11.91 12.67 -3.63
C ARG A 221 -11.98 11.69 -2.45
N VAL A 222 -10.87 11.53 -1.77
CA VAL A 222 -10.68 10.74 -0.55
C VAL A 222 -10.24 11.71 0.54
N GLU A 223 -10.95 11.75 1.65
CA GLU A 223 -10.52 12.52 2.82
C GLU A 223 -9.49 11.74 3.63
N ARG A 224 -8.61 12.49 4.31
CA ARG A 224 -7.70 11.94 5.30
C ARG A 224 -8.51 11.24 6.40
N ASP A 225 -8.11 10.02 6.70
CA ASP A 225 -8.71 9.21 7.76
C ASP A 225 -7.64 8.95 8.83
N GLU A 226 -7.73 9.65 9.96
CA GLU A 226 -6.74 9.56 11.03
C GLU A 226 -6.73 8.19 11.71
N GLU A 227 -7.89 7.53 11.84
CA GLU A 227 -7.97 6.20 12.44
C GLU A 227 -7.31 5.16 11.53
N TYR A 228 -7.58 5.26 10.22
CA TYR A 228 -6.94 4.41 9.22
C TYR A 228 -5.44 4.64 9.16
N ILE A 229 -5.00 5.91 9.14
CA ILE A 229 -3.58 6.27 9.11
C ILE A 229 -2.86 5.77 10.36
N ALA A 230 -3.45 5.91 11.55
CA ALA A 230 -2.86 5.39 12.78
C ALA A 230 -2.68 3.86 12.73
N ALA A 231 -3.68 3.13 12.24
CA ALA A 231 -3.59 1.68 12.06
C ALA A 231 -2.55 1.28 11.00
N LEU A 232 -2.50 2.03 9.89
CA LEU A 232 -1.51 1.86 8.83
C LEU A 232 -0.09 2.08 9.36
N GLU A 233 0.15 3.20 10.04
CA GLU A 233 1.44 3.55 10.65
C GLU A 233 1.91 2.48 11.63
N GLN A 234 1.01 1.98 12.49
CA GLN A 234 1.35 0.90 13.43
C GLN A 234 1.85 -0.36 12.73
N ASP A 235 1.18 -0.77 11.64
CA ASP A 235 1.60 -1.91 10.83
C ASP A 235 2.95 -1.64 10.13
N LEU A 236 3.15 -0.43 9.61
CA LEU A 236 4.38 -0.02 8.93
C LEU A 236 5.58 0.07 9.88
N ILE A 237 5.39 0.51 11.13
CA ILE A 237 6.41 0.47 12.18
C ILE A 237 6.77 -0.97 12.53
N ALA A 238 5.79 -1.89 12.57
CA ALA A 238 6.07 -3.31 12.79
C ALA A 238 6.87 -3.90 11.61
N PHE A 239 6.53 -3.52 10.38
CA PHE A 239 7.28 -3.92 9.18
C PHE A 239 8.72 -3.36 9.18
N GLU A 240 8.90 -2.09 9.56
CA GLU A 240 10.21 -1.45 9.66
C GLU A 240 11.15 -2.24 10.59
N LYS A 241 10.65 -2.72 11.72
CA LYS A 241 11.45 -3.57 12.64
C LYS A 241 11.94 -4.85 11.99
N ILE A 242 11.20 -5.41 11.03
CA ILE A 242 11.63 -6.59 10.25
C ILE A 242 12.80 -6.18 9.34
N VAL A 243 12.68 -5.05 8.63
CA VAL A 243 13.76 -4.51 7.78
C VAL A 243 15.04 -4.30 8.60
N THR A 244 14.93 -3.58 9.72
CA THR A 244 16.06 -3.33 10.63
C THR A 244 16.62 -4.62 11.24
N GLY A 245 15.76 -5.61 11.50
CA GLY A 245 16.17 -6.95 11.93
C GLY A 245 17.06 -7.65 10.90
N TYR A 246 16.63 -7.68 9.63
CA TYR A 246 17.43 -8.25 8.55
C TYR A 246 18.74 -7.50 8.32
N GLN A 247 18.70 -6.17 8.35
CA GLN A 247 19.90 -5.34 8.23
C GLN A 247 20.91 -5.68 9.33
N SER A 248 20.45 -5.76 10.58
CA SER A 248 21.30 -6.07 11.73
C SER A 248 21.91 -7.47 11.64
N GLU A 249 21.15 -8.45 11.16
CA GLU A 249 21.63 -9.83 11.00
C GLU A 249 22.72 -9.92 9.93
N LEU A 250 22.54 -9.26 8.78
CA LEU A 250 23.55 -9.20 7.72
C LEU A 250 24.85 -8.54 8.19
N LEU A 251 24.75 -7.46 8.98
CA LEU A 251 25.92 -6.75 9.49
C LEU A 251 26.69 -7.54 10.56
N LYS A 252 26.00 -8.34 11.39
CA LYS A 252 26.65 -9.21 12.38
C LYS A 252 27.49 -10.31 11.74
N GLN A 253 27.06 -10.85 10.60
CA GLN A 253 27.80 -11.89 9.88
C GLN A 253 29.11 -11.38 9.27
N ALA A 254 29.29 -10.06 9.18
CA ALA A 254 30.51 -9.43 8.68
C ALA A 254 31.55 -9.10 9.79
N ALA A 255 31.18 -9.24 11.06
CA ALA A 255 32.02 -8.97 12.23
C ALA A 255 32.61 -10.25 12.83
#